data_AF-A0A2W6DZE6-F1
#
_entry.id   AF-A0A2W6DZE6-F1
#
_cell.length_a   1.000
_cell.length_b   1.000
_cell.length_c   1.000
_cell.angle_alpha   90.00
_cell.angle_beta   90.00
_cell.angle_gamma   90.00
#
_symmetry.space_group_name_H-M   'P 1'
#
loop_
_entity.id
_entity.type
_entity.pdbx_description
1 polymer ?
#
loop_
_entity_poly.entity_id
_entity_poly.type
_entity_poly.pdbx_seq_one_letter_code
_entity_poly.pdbx_strand_id
1 'polypeptide(L)'
;MKSTVLGYPRIGARRELTKATEAFWAGRSNAEDLESTAAGLRRGVWETLRDAGLDGVPSNTFSLYDHVLDTAVMVGAVPKRFAGLAGLDAYFAMARGADGVAPLELTKWFDTNYHYLVPELGPGTDLRLADDKPLYEYTEAWSLGVETRPVLLGPVSFLLLSKAAEPGFWPLILLDLLLDVYAKLLAGLHQAGCEWVQLDEPVLAADRSGEALEALRHAYHRLGSRNRRPALLVSTYFGEIGDALRVLTASPVEAIGLDFVAGPGSREALAGL
;
A
#
# COMPACT_ATOMS: atom_id res chain seq x y z
N MET A 1 14.09 -21.30 9.52
CA MET A 1 13.80 -20.40 8.39
C MET A 1 12.35 -20.00 8.53
N LYS A 2 12.01 -18.71 8.47
CA LYS A 2 10.63 -18.23 8.46
C LYS A 2 10.15 -18.10 7.01
N SER A 3 8.84 -18.19 6.80
CA SER A 3 8.17 -18.17 5.49
C SER A 3 7.05 -17.12 5.48
N THR A 4 6.87 -16.45 4.34
CA THR A 4 5.85 -15.42 4.16
C THR A 4 5.59 -15.22 2.66
N VAL A 5 4.52 -14.51 2.34
CA VAL A 5 4.23 -14.01 0.99
C VAL A 5 4.07 -12.48 1.06
N LEU A 6 4.38 -11.77 -0.03
CA LEU A 6 4.27 -10.31 -0.08
C LEU A 6 2.84 -9.82 -0.24
N GLY A 7 1.97 -10.64 -0.84
CA GLY A 7 0.57 -10.31 -1.07
C GLY A 7 -0.23 -11.52 -1.56
N TYR A 8 -1.53 -11.34 -1.78
CA TYR A 8 -2.42 -12.41 -2.26
C TYR A 8 -3.53 -11.87 -3.17
N PRO A 9 -3.95 -12.61 -4.22
CA PRO A 9 -5.06 -12.19 -5.08
C PRO A 9 -6.38 -12.04 -4.30
N ARG A 10 -7.09 -10.92 -4.50
CA ARG A 10 -8.32 -10.58 -3.77
C ARG A 10 -9.62 -10.91 -4.48
N ILE A 11 -9.56 -11.34 -5.75
CA ILE A 11 -10.77 -11.49 -6.59
C ILE A 11 -11.68 -12.64 -6.16
N GLY A 12 -11.17 -13.60 -5.39
CA GLY A 12 -11.84 -14.85 -5.04
C GLY A 12 -11.75 -15.91 -6.14
N ALA A 13 -11.80 -17.18 -5.76
CA ALA A 13 -11.61 -18.32 -6.67
C ALA A 13 -12.63 -18.38 -7.80
N ARG A 14 -13.82 -17.79 -7.62
CA ARG A 14 -14.90 -17.72 -8.62
C ARG A 14 -15.32 -16.28 -8.90
N ARG A 15 -14.37 -15.34 -8.75
CA ARG A 15 -14.56 -13.90 -8.95
C ARG A 15 -15.68 -13.32 -8.09
N GLU A 16 -15.77 -13.75 -6.84
CA GLU A 16 -16.76 -13.30 -5.86
C GLU A 16 -16.71 -11.77 -5.72
N LEU A 17 -15.52 -11.20 -5.61
CA LEU A 17 -15.35 -9.75 -5.47
C LEU A 17 -15.90 -9.02 -6.70
N THR A 18 -15.54 -9.44 -7.91
CA THR A 18 -16.04 -8.82 -9.14
C THR A 18 -17.57 -8.79 -9.19
N LYS A 19 -18.22 -9.92 -8.84
CA LYS A 19 -19.68 -10.03 -8.85
C LYS A 19 -20.32 -9.11 -7.81
N ALA A 20 -19.77 -9.05 -6.60
CA ALA A 20 -20.28 -8.19 -5.54
C ALA A 20 -20.12 -6.71 -5.88
N THR A 21 -18.96 -6.30 -6.39
CA THR A 21 -18.70 -4.92 -6.79
C THR A 21 -19.60 -4.49 -7.97
N GLU A 22 -19.79 -5.36 -8.98
CA GLU A 22 -20.72 -5.10 -10.10
C GLU A 22 -22.19 -5.05 -9.66
N ALA A 23 -22.59 -5.86 -8.68
CA ALA A 23 -23.94 -5.81 -8.10
C ALA A 23 -24.18 -4.51 -7.34
N PHE A 24 -23.19 -4.07 -6.55
CA PHE A 24 -23.23 -2.80 -5.82
C PHE A 24 -23.36 -1.61 -6.78
N TRP A 25 -22.51 -1.54 -7.80
CA TRP A 25 -22.57 -0.46 -8.80
C TRP A 25 -23.88 -0.40 -9.59
N ALA A 26 -24.54 -1.56 -9.76
CA ALA A 26 -25.82 -1.63 -10.43
C ALA A 26 -27.03 -1.41 -9.50
N GLY A 27 -26.80 -1.09 -8.22
CA GLY A 27 -27.86 -0.93 -7.22
C GLY A 27 -28.62 -2.22 -6.89
N ARG A 28 -28.03 -3.39 -7.21
CA ARG A 28 -28.61 -4.71 -6.92
C ARG A 28 -28.23 -5.28 -5.56
N SER A 29 -27.27 -4.65 -4.88
CA SER A 29 -26.85 -4.95 -3.51
C SER A 29 -26.47 -3.65 -2.81
N ASN A 30 -26.36 -3.68 -1.48
CA ASN A 30 -25.99 -2.51 -0.69
C ASN A 30 -24.52 -2.60 -0.19
N ALA A 31 -24.09 -1.61 0.60
CA ALA A 31 -22.74 -1.56 1.15
C ALA A 31 -22.45 -2.70 2.14
N GLU A 32 -23.45 -3.14 2.91
CA GLU A 32 -23.33 -4.25 3.86
C GLU A 32 -23.12 -5.59 3.14
N ASP A 33 -23.82 -5.82 2.03
CA ASP A 33 -23.63 -7.01 1.18
C ASP A 33 -22.21 -7.06 0.59
N LEU A 34 -21.69 -5.91 0.15
CA LEU A 34 -20.35 -5.78 -0.39
C LEU A 34 -19.30 -6.04 0.70
N GLU A 35 -19.46 -5.43 1.88
CA GLU A 35 -18.54 -5.62 3.01
C GLU A 35 -18.58 -7.07 3.52
N SER A 36 -19.76 -7.69 3.59
CA SER A 36 -19.88 -9.11 3.95
C SER A 36 -19.11 -10.01 2.99
N THR A 37 -19.17 -9.73 1.69
CA THR A 37 -18.36 -10.45 0.69
C THR A 37 -16.87 -10.18 0.87
N ALA A 38 -16.49 -8.92 1.10
CA ALA A 38 -15.10 -8.51 1.32
C ALA A 38 -14.49 -9.19 2.56
N ALA A 39 -15.17 -9.13 3.71
CA ALA A 39 -14.77 -9.78 4.95
C ALA A 39 -14.65 -11.30 4.80
N GLY A 40 -15.59 -11.93 4.09
CA GLY A 40 -15.52 -13.36 3.78
C GLY A 40 -14.29 -13.73 2.96
N LEU A 41 -13.92 -12.90 1.98
CA LEU A 41 -12.72 -13.09 1.16
C LEU A 41 -11.44 -12.87 1.97
N ARG A 42 -11.36 -11.80 2.77
CA ARG A 42 -10.22 -11.53 3.65
C ARG A 42 -9.98 -12.69 4.62
N ARG A 43 -11.02 -13.12 5.34
CA ARG A 43 -10.98 -14.28 6.24
C ARG A 43 -10.46 -15.52 5.52
N GLY A 44 -11.04 -15.85 4.37
CA GLY A 44 -10.66 -17.04 3.62
C GLY A 44 -9.18 -17.04 3.21
N VAL A 45 -8.64 -15.88 2.83
CA VAL A 45 -7.21 -15.73 2.53
C VAL A 45 -6.35 -15.94 3.77
N TRP A 46 -6.67 -15.27 4.88
CA TRP A 46 -5.89 -15.38 6.12
C TRP A 46 -5.87 -16.80 6.67
N GLU A 47 -7.02 -17.47 6.72
CA GLU A 47 -7.12 -18.88 7.13
C GLU A 47 -6.33 -19.79 6.20
N THR A 48 -6.44 -19.61 4.88
CA THR A 48 -5.69 -20.40 3.89
C THR A 48 -4.17 -20.26 4.10
N LEU A 49 -3.68 -19.04 4.29
CA LEU A 49 -2.24 -18.78 4.44
C LEU A 49 -1.71 -19.25 5.81
N ARG A 50 -2.50 -19.12 6.88
CA ARG A 50 -2.21 -19.70 8.19
C ARG A 50 -2.14 -21.22 8.11
N ASP A 51 -3.14 -21.86 7.50
CA ASP A 51 -3.26 -23.32 7.44
C ASP A 51 -2.20 -23.94 6.49
N ALA A 52 -1.67 -23.14 5.55
CA ALA A 52 -0.49 -23.48 4.77
C ALA A 52 0.83 -23.41 5.59
N GLY A 53 0.79 -22.93 6.83
CA GLY A 53 1.92 -22.90 7.75
C GLY A 53 2.86 -21.70 7.57
N LEU A 54 2.39 -20.59 6.97
CA LEU A 54 3.22 -19.39 6.83
C LEU A 54 3.46 -18.70 8.18
N ASP A 55 4.71 -18.31 8.45
CA ASP A 55 5.11 -17.57 9.65
C ASP A 55 4.69 -16.09 9.61
N GLY A 56 4.44 -15.53 8.42
CA GLY A 56 3.97 -14.16 8.23
C GLY A 56 2.85 -14.10 7.20
N VAL A 57 1.62 -13.95 7.66
CA VAL A 57 0.43 -13.77 6.80
C VAL A 57 0.24 -12.29 6.51
N PRO A 58 0.14 -11.84 5.25
CA PRO A 58 -0.09 -10.42 4.97
C PRO A 58 -1.56 -10.03 5.18
N SER A 59 -1.79 -8.81 5.66
CA SER A 59 -3.09 -8.13 5.68
C SER A 59 -3.00 -6.79 4.93
N ASN A 60 -4.13 -6.13 4.68
CA ASN A 60 -4.21 -4.93 3.85
C ASN A 60 -3.87 -5.15 2.36
N THR A 61 -3.67 -6.39 1.92
CA THR A 61 -3.50 -6.76 0.50
C THR A 61 -4.83 -6.79 -0.26
N PHE A 62 -5.94 -6.91 0.48
CA PHE A 62 -7.29 -6.79 -0.06
C PHE A 62 -7.55 -5.35 -0.50
N SER A 63 -8.36 -5.19 -1.54
CA SER A 63 -8.80 -3.90 -2.04
C SER A 63 -10.08 -4.11 -2.84
N LEU A 64 -11.03 -3.18 -2.70
CA LEU A 64 -12.26 -3.18 -3.48
C LEU A 64 -12.02 -2.79 -4.95
N TYR A 65 -10.91 -2.12 -5.24
CA TYR A 65 -10.56 -1.73 -6.60
C TYR A 65 -9.05 -1.74 -6.83
N ASP A 66 -8.30 -0.86 -6.16
CA ASP A 66 -6.86 -0.70 -6.32
C ASP A 66 -6.16 -0.28 -5.01
N HIS A 67 -5.03 -0.92 -4.71
CA HIS A 67 -4.24 -0.65 -3.50
C HIS A 67 -3.56 0.74 -3.49
N VAL A 68 -3.27 1.33 -4.65
CA VAL A 68 -2.74 2.70 -4.70
C VAL A 68 -3.85 3.69 -4.39
N LEU A 69 -5.07 3.47 -4.92
CA LEU A 69 -6.27 4.19 -4.49
C LEU A 69 -6.53 4.04 -2.99
N ASP A 70 -6.41 2.83 -2.43
CA ASP A 70 -6.56 2.61 -0.98
C ASP A 70 -5.57 3.47 -0.19
N THR A 71 -4.32 3.55 -0.66
CA THR A 71 -3.30 4.40 -0.04
C THR A 71 -3.68 5.88 -0.15
N ALA A 72 -4.16 6.33 -1.32
CA ALA A 72 -4.59 7.72 -1.52
C ALA A 72 -5.76 8.10 -0.58
N VAL A 73 -6.74 7.20 -0.42
CA VAL A 73 -7.86 7.39 0.51
C VAL A 73 -7.38 7.41 1.95
N MET A 74 -6.52 6.46 2.34
CA MET A 74 -5.91 6.38 3.68
C MET A 74 -5.20 7.66 4.09
N VAL A 75 -4.47 8.29 3.17
CA VAL A 75 -3.69 9.51 3.46
C VAL A 75 -4.44 10.80 3.17
N GLY A 76 -5.73 10.74 2.80
CA GLY A 76 -6.54 11.92 2.51
C GLY A 76 -6.22 12.61 1.18
N ALA A 77 -5.48 11.95 0.28
CA ALA A 77 -5.12 12.44 -1.05
C ALA A 77 -6.30 12.32 -2.05
N VAL A 78 -7.46 12.87 -1.67
CA VAL A 78 -8.68 12.86 -2.48
C VAL A 78 -8.80 14.20 -3.23
N PRO A 79 -8.83 14.20 -4.58
CA PRO A 79 -8.97 15.44 -5.33
C PRO A 79 -10.28 16.18 -5.01
N LYS A 80 -10.23 17.53 -5.01
CA LYS A 80 -11.36 18.40 -4.66
C LYS A 80 -12.64 18.11 -5.45
N ARG A 81 -12.54 17.61 -6.69
CA ARG A 81 -13.69 17.24 -7.52
C ARG A 81 -14.55 16.10 -6.94
N PHE A 82 -14.02 15.36 -5.97
CA PHE A 82 -14.75 14.29 -5.27
C PHE A 82 -15.21 14.69 -3.85
N ALA A 83 -14.93 15.92 -3.39
CA ALA A 83 -15.18 16.34 -2.00
C ALA A 83 -16.65 16.33 -1.55
N GLY A 84 -17.60 16.29 -2.50
CA GLY A 84 -19.04 16.17 -2.21
C GLY A 84 -19.55 14.74 -2.05
N LEU A 85 -18.67 13.74 -2.24
CA LEU A 85 -18.97 12.33 -2.09
C LEU A 85 -18.34 11.79 -0.80
N ALA A 86 -18.90 10.71 -0.25
CA ALA A 86 -18.38 10.07 0.96
C ALA A 86 -18.34 8.55 0.83
N GLY A 87 -17.49 7.91 1.64
CA GLY A 87 -17.40 6.45 1.72
C GLY A 87 -17.18 5.77 0.37
N LEU A 88 -17.93 4.69 0.11
CA LEU A 88 -17.83 3.90 -1.11
C LEU A 88 -18.18 4.69 -2.37
N ASP A 89 -19.06 5.69 -2.29
CA ASP A 89 -19.41 6.51 -3.45
C ASP A 89 -18.22 7.35 -3.91
N ALA A 90 -17.50 7.99 -2.97
CA ALA A 90 -16.28 8.72 -3.29
C ALA A 90 -15.18 7.78 -3.81
N TYR A 91 -15.00 6.65 -3.14
CA TYR A 91 -14.02 5.63 -3.51
C TYR A 91 -14.22 5.15 -4.95
N PHE A 92 -15.44 4.75 -5.30
CA PHE A 92 -15.74 4.27 -6.65
C PHE A 92 -15.82 5.41 -7.67
N ALA A 93 -16.23 6.62 -7.30
CA ALA A 93 -16.17 7.76 -8.22
C ALA A 93 -14.72 8.07 -8.64
N MET A 94 -13.74 7.96 -7.73
CA MET A 94 -12.32 8.06 -8.11
C MET A 94 -11.89 6.94 -9.06
N ALA A 95 -12.42 5.73 -8.85
CA ALA A 95 -12.04 4.56 -9.63
C ALA A 95 -12.64 4.49 -11.03
N ARG A 96 -13.92 4.86 -11.19
CA ARG A 96 -14.69 4.66 -12.44
C ARG A 96 -15.52 5.87 -12.87
N GLY A 97 -15.43 6.98 -12.15
CA GLY A 97 -16.19 8.20 -12.42
C GLY A 97 -17.60 8.15 -11.83
N ALA A 98 -18.24 9.31 -11.87
CA ALA A 98 -19.66 9.50 -11.53
C ALA A 98 -20.25 10.55 -12.48
N ASP A 99 -21.56 10.82 -12.39
CA ASP A 99 -22.22 11.81 -13.24
C ASP A 99 -21.54 13.18 -13.12
N GLY A 100 -20.97 13.65 -14.23
CA GLY A 100 -20.26 14.93 -14.30
C GLY A 100 -18.87 14.94 -13.64
N VAL A 101 -18.36 13.81 -13.15
CA VAL A 101 -17.05 13.71 -12.47
C VAL A 101 -16.20 12.62 -13.11
N ALA A 102 -15.10 13.02 -13.75
CA ALA A 102 -14.16 12.07 -14.36
C ALA A 102 -13.35 11.29 -13.31
N PRO A 103 -13.06 9.99 -13.57
CA PRO A 103 -12.21 9.18 -12.69
C PRO A 103 -10.77 9.72 -12.61
N LEU A 104 -9.98 9.13 -11.73
CA LEU A 104 -8.53 9.23 -11.77
C LEU A 104 -7.98 8.56 -13.05
N GLU A 105 -6.77 8.95 -13.43
CA GLU A 105 -6.05 8.31 -14.53
C GLU A 105 -5.68 6.87 -14.15
N LEU A 106 -5.83 5.96 -15.11
CA LEU A 106 -5.45 4.55 -14.96
C LEU A 106 -4.19 4.30 -15.80
N THR A 107 -3.14 3.75 -15.20
CA THR A 107 -1.88 3.43 -15.89
C THR A 107 -1.32 2.07 -15.46
N LYS A 108 -0.35 1.53 -16.23
CA LYS A 108 0.25 0.22 -15.94
C LYS A 108 1.02 0.25 -14.62
N TRP A 109 0.85 -0.80 -13.83
CA TRP A 109 1.69 -1.07 -12.66
C TRP A 109 2.99 -1.75 -13.12
N PHE A 110 4.03 -0.93 -13.31
CA PHE A 110 5.34 -1.36 -13.81
C PHE A 110 5.20 -2.15 -15.13
N ASP A 111 5.97 -3.22 -15.30
CA ASP A 111 5.97 -4.09 -16.46
C ASP A 111 4.87 -5.17 -16.42
N THR A 112 4.00 -5.16 -15.40
CA THR A 112 2.91 -6.13 -15.24
C THR A 112 1.71 -5.85 -16.16
N ASN A 113 0.69 -6.70 -16.12
CA ASN A 113 -0.62 -6.44 -16.74
C ASN A 113 -1.65 -5.81 -15.78
N TYR A 114 -1.25 -5.57 -14.53
CA TYR A 114 -2.08 -4.84 -13.58
C TYR A 114 -2.02 -3.33 -13.87
N HIS A 115 -3.09 -2.62 -13.54
CA HIS A 115 -3.18 -1.18 -13.67
C HIS A 115 -3.57 -0.56 -12.34
N TYR A 116 -3.04 0.61 -12.03
CA TYR A 116 -3.35 1.36 -10.81
C TYR A 116 -3.89 2.75 -11.14
N LEU A 117 -4.58 3.35 -10.16
CA LEU A 117 -5.12 4.69 -10.27
C LEU A 117 -4.07 5.69 -9.79
N VAL A 118 -3.65 6.58 -10.68
CA VAL A 118 -2.58 7.56 -10.41
C VAL A 118 -3.09 8.63 -9.44
N PRO A 119 -2.51 8.75 -8.23
CA PRO A 119 -2.90 9.81 -7.30
C PRO A 119 -2.54 11.19 -7.87
N GLU A 120 -3.39 12.18 -7.59
CA GLU A 120 -3.22 13.56 -8.04
C GLU A 120 -2.90 14.45 -6.84
N LEU A 121 -1.65 14.93 -6.77
CA LEU A 121 -1.14 15.67 -5.62
C LEU A 121 -0.79 17.11 -6.02
N GLY A 122 -1.13 18.07 -5.16
CA GLY A 122 -0.86 19.49 -5.38
C GLY A 122 -0.60 20.24 -4.07
N PRO A 123 -0.32 21.56 -4.13
CA PRO A 123 -0.05 22.37 -2.94
C PRO A 123 -1.18 22.37 -1.91
N GLY A 124 -2.42 22.17 -2.36
CA GLY A 124 -3.61 22.10 -1.51
C GLY A 124 -4.00 20.71 -1.05
N THR A 125 -3.17 19.68 -1.27
CA THR A 125 -3.44 18.32 -0.79
C THR A 125 -3.32 18.27 0.73
N ASP A 126 -4.43 18.00 1.42
CA ASP A 126 -4.49 17.84 2.87
C ASP A 126 -4.15 16.40 3.27
N LEU A 127 -2.85 16.13 3.47
CA LEU A 127 -2.40 14.81 3.91
C LEU A 127 -2.67 14.61 5.40
N ARG A 128 -3.50 13.61 5.70
CA ARG A 128 -3.88 13.20 7.06
C ARG A 128 -4.27 11.73 7.07
N LEU A 129 -4.20 11.07 8.23
CA LEU A 129 -4.76 9.73 8.38
C LEU A 129 -6.29 9.81 8.31
N ALA A 130 -6.84 9.54 7.13
CA ALA A 130 -8.23 9.76 6.76
C ALA A 130 -9.08 8.49 6.82
N ASP A 131 -8.44 7.34 6.73
CA ASP A 131 -9.03 6.01 6.80
C ASP A 131 -8.04 5.09 7.53
N ASP A 132 -8.55 4.10 8.26
CA ASP A 132 -7.80 3.19 9.11
C ASP A 132 -7.85 1.73 8.64
N LYS A 133 -8.20 1.47 7.36
CA LYS A 133 -8.28 0.13 6.75
C LYS A 133 -7.13 -0.82 7.14
N PRO A 134 -5.84 -0.42 7.16
CA PRO A 134 -4.77 -1.35 7.56
C PRO A 134 -4.88 -1.79 9.02
N LEU A 135 -5.29 -0.88 9.91
CA LEU A 135 -5.53 -1.18 11.32
C LEU A 135 -6.80 -2.01 11.49
N TYR A 136 -7.87 -1.65 10.80
CA TYR A 136 -9.12 -2.40 10.78
C TYR A 136 -8.90 -3.86 10.36
N GLU A 137 -8.27 -4.10 9.21
CA GLU A 137 -7.99 -5.46 8.72
C GLU A 137 -7.05 -6.24 9.64
N TYR A 138 -6.05 -5.58 10.23
CA TYR A 138 -5.19 -6.21 11.23
C TYR A 138 -6.01 -6.68 12.44
N THR A 139 -6.85 -5.81 13.00
CA THR A 139 -7.68 -6.17 14.16
C THR A 139 -8.74 -7.22 13.84
N GLU A 140 -9.27 -7.21 12.61
CA GLU A 140 -10.19 -8.23 12.12
C GLU A 140 -9.49 -9.60 12.07
N ALA A 141 -8.30 -9.69 11.47
CA ALA A 141 -7.52 -10.91 11.42
C ALA A 141 -7.11 -11.40 12.82
N TRP A 142 -6.69 -10.47 13.68
CA TRP A 142 -6.33 -10.76 15.07
C TRP A 142 -7.52 -11.38 15.85
N SER A 143 -8.74 -10.89 15.63
CA SER A 143 -9.95 -11.46 16.26
C SER A 143 -10.24 -12.92 15.85
N LEU A 144 -9.68 -13.36 14.72
CA LEU A 144 -9.74 -14.74 14.22
C LEU A 144 -8.55 -15.59 14.68
N GLY A 145 -7.68 -15.04 15.55
CA GLY A 145 -6.46 -15.69 16.02
C GLY A 145 -5.35 -15.76 14.96
N VAL A 146 -5.36 -14.85 13.98
CA VAL A 146 -4.34 -14.78 12.93
C VAL A 146 -3.51 -13.52 13.12
N GLU A 147 -2.25 -13.67 13.53
CA GLU A 147 -1.28 -12.57 13.48
C GLU A 147 -0.97 -12.25 12.02
N THR A 148 -1.12 -10.99 11.64
CA THR A 148 -0.86 -10.55 10.26
C THR A 148 0.14 -9.41 10.21
N ARG A 149 0.82 -9.29 9.07
CA ARG A 149 1.69 -8.18 8.72
C ARG A 149 0.95 -7.26 7.74
N PRO A 150 0.48 -6.08 8.14
CA PRO A 150 -0.11 -5.12 7.22
C PRO A 150 0.88 -4.74 6.12
N VAL A 151 0.42 -4.75 4.87
CA VAL A 151 1.19 -4.33 3.70
C VAL A 151 0.72 -2.94 3.28
N LEU A 152 1.64 -1.99 3.20
CA LEU A 152 1.39 -0.63 2.75
C LEU A 152 2.29 -0.33 1.56
N LEU A 153 1.80 0.45 0.59
CA LEU A 153 2.69 1.07 -0.37
C LEU A 153 3.62 2.02 0.39
N GLY A 154 4.91 1.98 0.11
CA GLY A 154 5.90 2.83 0.77
C GLY A 154 5.70 4.31 0.43
N PRO A 155 6.03 5.23 1.35
CA PRO A 155 5.76 6.66 1.16
C PRO A 155 6.53 7.26 -0.02
N VAL A 156 7.73 6.75 -0.34
CA VAL A 156 8.51 7.26 -1.47
C VAL A 156 7.90 6.79 -2.78
N SER A 157 7.55 5.50 -2.87
CA SER A 157 6.83 4.94 -4.01
C SER A 157 5.51 5.62 -4.26
N PHE A 158 4.69 5.84 -3.23
CA PHE A 158 3.41 6.53 -3.36
C PHE A 158 3.58 7.90 -4.03
N LEU A 159 4.55 8.71 -3.57
CA LEU A 159 4.78 10.04 -4.15
C LEU A 159 5.38 9.99 -5.56
N LEU A 160 6.30 9.06 -5.84
CA LEU A 160 6.90 8.90 -7.17
C LEU A 160 5.94 8.31 -8.20
N LEU A 161 4.94 7.56 -7.76
CA LEU A 161 3.85 7.02 -8.58
C LEU A 161 2.66 8.00 -8.70
N SER A 162 2.72 9.13 -8.00
CA SER A 162 1.72 10.20 -8.10
C SER A 162 2.07 11.18 -9.20
N LYS A 163 1.06 11.89 -9.72
CA LYS A 163 1.26 13.01 -10.64
C LYS A 163 0.94 14.34 -9.97
N ALA A 164 1.57 15.39 -10.49
CA ALA A 164 1.25 16.75 -10.13
C ALA A 164 -0.14 17.14 -10.64
N ALA A 165 -1.00 17.62 -9.74
CA ALA A 165 -2.30 18.18 -10.09
C ALA A 165 -2.18 19.56 -10.76
N GLU A 166 -1.07 20.26 -10.52
CA GLU A 166 -0.78 21.60 -11.03
C GLU A 166 0.61 21.64 -11.69
N PRO A 167 0.81 22.36 -12.81
CA PRO A 167 2.11 22.48 -13.46
C PRO A 167 3.19 23.02 -12.52
N GLY A 168 4.38 22.41 -12.55
CA GLY A 168 5.52 22.83 -11.72
C GLY A 168 5.48 22.33 -10.27
N PHE A 169 4.42 21.64 -9.85
CA PHE A 169 4.41 20.97 -8.55
C PHE A 169 5.15 19.63 -8.61
N TRP A 170 5.88 19.31 -7.54
CA TRP A 170 6.55 18.02 -7.39
C TRP A 170 6.01 17.28 -6.16
N PRO A 171 5.31 16.14 -6.35
CA PRO A 171 4.85 15.28 -5.26
C PRO A 171 5.82 15.02 -4.11
N LEU A 172 7.14 14.83 -4.37
CA LEU A 172 8.12 14.56 -3.32
C LEU A 172 8.23 15.67 -2.26
N ILE A 173 7.83 16.90 -2.56
CA ILE A 173 7.79 18.00 -1.58
C ILE A 173 6.83 17.67 -0.41
N LEU A 174 5.84 16.81 -0.62
CA LEU A 174 4.90 16.37 0.42
C LEU A 174 5.44 15.26 1.33
N LEU A 175 6.69 14.81 1.14
CA LEU A 175 7.25 13.68 1.86
C LEU A 175 7.13 13.82 3.38
N ASP A 176 7.51 14.96 3.96
CA ASP A 176 7.45 15.12 5.41
C ASP A 176 6.04 15.03 5.99
N LEU A 177 5.05 15.58 5.28
CA LEU A 177 3.64 15.49 5.67
C LEU A 177 3.15 14.04 5.57
N LEU A 178 3.51 13.34 4.50
CA LEU A 178 3.18 11.93 4.32
C LEU A 178 3.82 11.07 5.42
N LEU A 179 5.07 11.32 5.78
CA LEU A 179 5.76 10.58 6.84
C LEU A 179 5.12 10.79 8.21
N ASP A 180 4.50 11.94 8.47
CA ASP A 180 3.69 12.13 9.69
C ASP A 180 2.41 11.29 9.70
N VAL A 181 1.76 11.13 8.55
CA VAL A 181 0.60 10.23 8.40
C VAL A 181 1.02 8.77 8.64
N TYR A 182 2.11 8.32 8.02
CA TYR A 182 2.65 6.97 8.22
C TYR A 182 3.08 6.74 9.67
N ALA A 183 3.76 7.69 10.30
CA ALA A 183 4.14 7.58 11.70
C ALA A 183 2.92 7.44 12.63
N LYS A 184 1.82 8.16 12.35
CA LYS A 184 0.57 8.03 13.10
C LYS A 184 -0.07 6.64 12.91
N LEU A 185 -0.12 6.13 11.68
CA LEU A 185 -0.64 4.80 11.38
C LEU A 185 0.19 3.70 12.06
N LEU A 186 1.52 3.75 11.92
CA LEU A 186 2.43 2.78 12.55
C LEU A 186 2.30 2.79 14.07
N ALA A 187 2.14 3.97 14.69
CA ALA A 187 1.89 4.06 16.12
C ALA A 187 0.56 3.40 16.53
N GLY A 188 -0.48 3.54 15.72
CA GLY A 188 -1.78 2.87 15.93
C GLY A 188 -1.67 1.34 15.80
N LEU A 189 -1.00 0.85 14.76
CA LEU A 189 -0.73 -0.58 14.57
C LEU A 189 0.08 -1.17 15.74
N HIS A 190 1.13 -0.47 16.19
CA HIS A 190 1.91 -0.88 17.36
C HIS A 190 1.04 -0.96 18.63
N GLN A 191 0.16 0.02 18.85
CA GLN A 191 -0.76 0.01 19.99
C GLN A 191 -1.76 -1.15 19.95
N ALA A 192 -2.14 -1.60 18.75
CA ALA A 192 -2.97 -2.78 18.55
C ALA A 192 -2.20 -4.11 18.71
N GLY A 193 -0.89 -4.06 18.98
CA GLY A 193 -0.04 -5.23 19.17
C GLY A 193 0.64 -5.75 17.90
N CYS A 194 0.49 -5.05 16.76
CA CYS A 194 1.09 -5.45 15.49
C CYS A 194 2.62 -5.54 15.61
N GLU A 195 3.17 -6.72 15.32
CA GLU A 195 4.62 -6.93 15.42
C GLU A 195 5.39 -6.45 14.20
N TRP A 196 4.82 -6.63 13.00
CA TRP A 196 5.48 -6.32 11.73
C TRP A 196 4.58 -5.52 10.79
N VAL A 197 5.16 -4.60 10.03
CA VAL A 197 4.55 -3.92 8.89
C VAL A 197 5.48 -4.05 7.68
N GLN A 198 4.90 -4.29 6.51
CA GLN A 198 5.60 -4.26 5.24
C GLN A 198 5.35 -2.92 4.53
N LEU A 199 6.42 -2.27 4.10
CA LEU A 199 6.40 -1.07 3.28
C LEU A 199 6.96 -1.42 1.90
N ASP A 200 6.10 -1.43 0.89
CA ASP A 200 6.46 -1.79 -0.47
C ASP A 200 7.08 -0.59 -1.19
N GLU A 201 8.36 -0.69 -1.54
CA GLU A 201 9.08 0.34 -2.31
C GLU A 201 9.47 -0.16 -3.73
N PRO A 202 8.51 -0.58 -4.57
CA PRO A 202 8.81 -1.17 -5.87
C PRO A 202 9.40 -0.17 -6.86
N VAL A 203 9.21 1.14 -6.64
CA VAL A 203 9.85 2.14 -7.51
C VAL A 203 11.37 1.93 -7.51
N LEU A 204 11.97 1.45 -6.43
CA LEU A 204 13.42 1.28 -6.34
C LEU A 204 14.00 0.31 -7.38
N ALA A 205 13.18 -0.55 -7.99
CA ALA A 205 13.60 -1.47 -9.05
C ALA A 205 13.78 -0.82 -10.44
N ALA A 206 13.44 0.45 -10.60
CA ALA A 206 13.69 1.22 -11.83
C ALA A 206 14.70 2.35 -11.56
N ASP A 207 15.23 2.98 -12.62
CA ASP A 207 16.30 3.99 -12.51
C ASP A 207 15.92 5.15 -11.59
N ARG A 208 16.72 5.37 -10.53
CA ARG A 208 16.45 6.42 -9.53
C ARG A 208 17.41 7.59 -9.63
N SER A 209 16.86 8.80 -9.52
CA SER A 209 17.66 10.02 -9.35
C SER A 209 18.28 10.07 -7.96
N GLY A 210 19.30 10.91 -7.77
CA GLY A 210 19.88 11.18 -6.46
C GLY A 210 18.84 11.71 -5.46
N GLU A 211 17.84 12.48 -5.92
CA GLU A 211 16.78 13.01 -5.07
C GLU A 211 15.84 11.90 -4.57
N ALA A 212 15.55 10.89 -5.39
CA ALA A 212 14.77 9.72 -4.96
C ALA A 212 15.52 8.91 -3.88
N LEU A 213 16.84 8.75 -4.02
CA LEU A 213 17.67 8.09 -3.00
C LEU A 213 17.79 8.91 -1.71
N GLU A 214 17.82 10.24 -1.79
CA GLU A 214 17.77 11.12 -0.63
C GLU A 214 16.43 11.02 0.10
N ALA A 215 15.33 11.09 -0.66
CA ALA A 215 13.99 10.89 -0.13
C ALA A 215 13.85 9.54 0.58
N LEU A 216 14.41 8.47 -0.01
CA LEU A 216 14.46 7.14 0.60
C LEU A 216 15.21 7.13 1.93
N ARG A 217 16.42 7.70 1.95
CA ARG A 217 17.24 7.77 3.17
C ARG A 217 16.49 8.51 4.28
N HIS A 218 15.93 9.67 3.95
CA HIS A 218 15.18 10.49 4.88
C HIS A 218 13.94 9.77 5.41
N ALA A 219 13.15 9.16 4.54
CA ALA A 219 11.94 8.42 4.89
C ALA A 219 12.22 7.31 5.89
N TYR A 220 13.16 6.41 5.57
CA TYR A 220 13.41 5.23 6.38
C TYR A 220 14.26 5.52 7.62
N HIS A 221 15.08 6.57 7.62
CA HIS A 221 15.66 7.09 8.86
C HIS A 221 14.57 7.65 9.79
N ARG A 222 13.64 8.47 9.28
CA ARG A 222 12.58 9.11 10.07
C ARG A 222 11.58 8.11 10.64
N LEU A 223 11.14 7.14 9.84
CA LEU A 223 10.20 6.10 10.30
C LEU A 223 10.91 5.07 11.18
N GLY A 224 12.07 4.56 10.72
CA GLY A 224 12.83 3.53 11.42
C GLY A 224 13.33 3.98 12.80
N SER A 225 13.65 5.26 13.00
CA SER A 225 14.14 5.77 14.29
C SER A 225 13.05 5.97 15.36
N ARG A 226 11.78 5.67 15.06
CA ARG A 226 10.68 5.80 16.03
C ARG A 226 10.67 4.61 16.99
N ASN A 227 10.45 4.88 18.28
CA ASN A 227 10.38 3.84 19.32
C ASN A 227 8.97 3.22 19.50
N ARG A 228 7.94 3.77 18.84
CA ARG A 228 6.53 3.34 18.96
C ARG A 228 6.00 2.95 17.59
N ARG A 229 6.59 1.90 17.01
CA ARG A 229 6.18 1.31 15.72
C ARG A 229 6.41 -0.20 15.74
N PRO A 230 5.73 -0.96 14.85
CA PRO A 230 6.11 -2.34 14.54
C PRO A 230 7.49 -2.41 13.89
N ALA A 231 8.06 -3.61 13.81
CA ALA A 231 9.21 -3.87 12.95
C ALA A 231 8.84 -3.61 11.48
N LEU A 232 9.76 -3.02 10.72
CA LEU A 232 9.58 -2.63 9.33
C LEU A 232 10.32 -3.60 8.41
N LEU A 233 9.55 -4.20 7.50
CA LEU A 233 10.04 -4.90 6.33
C LEU A 233 9.89 -3.98 5.12
N VAL A 234 10.98 -3.52 4.53
CA VAL A 234 10.94 -2.75 3.27
C VAL A 234 11.07 -3.72 2.10
N SER A 235 9.99 -3.94 1.35
CA SER A 235 9.98 -4.92 0.25
C SER A 235 10.11 -4.26 -1.11
N THR A 236 10.93 -4.84 -1.97
CA THR A 236 11.16 -4.41 -3.34
C THR A 236 10.95 -5.61 -4.28
N TYR A 237 10.49 -5.34 -5.49
CA TYR A 237 10.18 -6.37 -6.48
C TYR A 237 10.21 -5.82 -7.90
N PHE A 238 10.23 -6.74 -8.88
CA PHE A 238 10.33 -6.48 -10.32
C PHE A 238 11.73 -6.09 -10.84
N GLY A 239 12.78 -6.23 -10.02
CA GLY A 239 14.14 -5.98 -10.48
C GLY A 239 15.14 -5.74 -9.35
N GLU A 240 16.34 -5.36 -9.75
CA GLU A 240 17.44 -4.96 -8.85
C GLU A 240 17.26 -3.51 -8.41
N ILE A 241 17.71 -3.18 -7.19
CA ILE A 241 17.50 -1.84 -6.60
C ILE A 241 18.77 -0.99 -6.50
N GLY A 242 19.90 -1.48 -7.03
CA GLY A 242 21.17 -0.75 -7.10
C GLY A 242 21.58 -0.06 -5.80
N ASP A 243 21.92 1.23 -5.88
CA ASP A 243 22.34 2.04 -4.73
C ASP A 243 21.29 2.18 -3.63
N ALA A 244 20.00 1.95 -3.92
CA ALA A 244 18.95 1.97 -2.91
C ALA A 244 19.16 0.88 -1.86
N LEU A 245 19.80 -0.25 -2.21
CA LEU A 245 20.13 -1.30 -1.26
C LEU A 245 21.02 -0.77 -0.13
N ARG A 246 22.08 -0.02 -0.48
CA ARG A 246 23.00 0.59 0.51
C ARG A 246 22.29 1.60 1.41
N VAL A 247 21.34 2.34 0.85
CA VAL A 247 20.53 3.30 1.62
C VAL A 247 19.66 2.56 2.64
N LEU A 248 18.98 1.49 2.22
CA LEU A 248 18.12 0.71 3.10
C LEU A 248 18.91 -0.06 4.16
N THR A 249 20.07 -0.64 3.82
CA THR A 249 20.90 -1.38 4.79
C THR A 249 21.52 -0.49 5.85
N ALA A 250 21.71 0.80 5.54
CA ALA A 250 22.15 1.81 6.50
C ALA A 250 21.00 2.43 7.31
N SER A 251 19.74 2.09 7.00
CA SER A 251 18.56 2.62 7.68
C SER A 251 18.15 1.76 8.87
N PRO A 252 17.48 2.34 9.90
CA PRO A 252 17.02 1.61 11.07
C PRO A 252 15.73 0.80 10.79
N VAL A 253 15.75 -0.07 9.78
CA VAL A 253 14.68 -1.02 9.45
C VAL A 253 15.11 -2.44 9.79
N GLU A 254 14.16 -3.29 10.17
CA GLU A 254 14.46 -4.64 10.66
C GLU A 254 14.64 -5.67 9.54
N ALA A 255 14.06 -5.44 8.36
CA ALA A 255 14.20 -6.34 7.23
C ALA A 255 14.08 -5.64 5.86
N ILE A 256 14.75 -6.21 4.86
CA ILE A 256 14.68 -5.79 3.45
C ILE A 256 14.29 -7.00 2.61
N GLY A 257 13.25 -6.87 1.80
CA GLY A 257 12.79 -7.86 0.83
C GLY A 257 13.36 -7.55 -0.55
N LEU A 258 14.10 -8.51 -1.12
CA LEU A 258 14.70 -8.41 -2.45
C LEU A 258 14.13 -9.47 -3.39
N ASP A 259 14.07 -9.13 -4.67
CA ASP A 259 13.62 -10.03 -5.72
C ASP A 259 14.81 -10.74 -6.36
N PHE A 260 14.94 -12.04 -6.07
CA PHE A 260 15.97 -12.89 -6.65
C PHE A 260 15.51 -13.63 -7.93
N VAL A 261 14.33 -13.32 -8.44
CA VAL A 261 13.78 -13.88 -9.68
C VAL A 261 13.94 -12.88 -10.82
N ALA A 262 13.35 -11.69 -10.69
CA ALA A 262 13.49 -10.60 -11.66
C ALA A 262 14.77 -9.78 -11.44
N GLY A 263 15.37 -9.83 -10.25
CA GLY A 263 16.63 -9.16 -9.92
C GLY A 263 17.73 -10.12 -9.49
N PRO A 264 18.19 -11.06 -10.35
CA PRO A 264 19.17 -12.07 -9.97
C PRO A 264 20.47 -11.50 -9.40
N GLY A 265 20.92 -10.31 -9.84
CA GLY A 265 22.10 -9.60 -9.33
C GLY A 265 21.99 -9.08 -7.90
N SER A 266 20.79 -9.15 -7.29
CA SER A 266 20.57 -8.77 -5.89
C SER A 266 21.40 -9.64 -4.93
N ARG A 267 21.77 -10.86 -5.32
CA ARG A 267 22.61 -11.74 -4.50
C ARG A 267 24.05 -11.24 -4.42
N GLU A 268 24.61 -10.87 -5.57
CA GLU A 268 25.95 -10.31 -5.69
C GLU A 268 26.02 -8.95 -4.98
N ALA A 269 24.97 -8.12 -5.14
CA ALA A 269 24.88 -6.82 -4.46
C ALA A 269 24.90 -6.97 -2.93
N LEU A 270 24.18 -7.96 -2.37
CA LEU A 270 24.21 -8.26 -0.93
C LEU A 270 25.58 -8.73 -0.44
N ALA A 271 26.30 -9.51 -1.24
CA ALA A 271 27.63 -10.00 -0.87
C ALA A 271 28.69 -8.89 -0.82
N GLY A 272 28.40 -7.73 -1.42
CA GLY A 272 29.31 -6.57 -1.47
C GLY A 272 29.04 -5.48 -0.42
N LEU A 273 28.12 -5.71 0.53
CA LEU A 273 27.82 -4.82 1.67
C LEU A 273 28.65 -5.19 2.90
#